data_AF-A0A7W1HE88-F1
#
_entry.id   AF-A0A7W1HE88-F1
#
_cell.length_a   1.000
_cell.length_b   1.000
_cell.length_c   1.000
_cell.angle_alpha   90.00
_cell.angle_beta   90.00
_cell.angle_gamma   90.00
#
_symmetry.space_group_name_H-M   'P 1'
#
loop_
_entity.id
_entity.type
_entity.pdbx_description
1 polymer ?
#
loop_
_entity_poly.entity_id
_entity_poly.type
_entity_poly.pdbx_seq_one_letter_code
_entity_poly.pdbx_strand_id
1 'polypeptide(L)' 'MNSTDSFAPILDRTRLIARVAINRQRGKKIVLTNGCFDFFHVGHIRYLAGAKALGDYLVVAVN' A
#
# COMPACT_ATOMS: atom_id res chain seq x y z
N MET A 1 -10.41 -18.39 -10.95
CA MET A 1 -9.54 -17.21 -11.13
C MET A 1 -10.47 -16.02 -11.25
N ASN A 2 -10.92 -15.45 -10.12
CA ASN A 2 -11.95 -14.41 -10.14
C ASN A 2 -11.32 -13.02 -10.17
N SER A 3 -11.58 -12.35 -11.29
CA SER A 3 -11.17 -11.01 -11.68
C SER A 3 -11.93 -9.90 -10.92
N THR A 4 -11.93 -9.91 -9.59
CA THR A 4 -12.73 -8.97 -8.76
C THR A 4 -11.90 -8.19 -7.74
N ASP A 5 -10.80 -7.56 -8.16
CA ASP A 5 -9.99 -6.76 -7.22
C ASP A 5 -9.61 -5.38 -7.80
N SER A 6 -10.56 -4.71 -8.44
CA SER A 6 -10.31 -3.40 -9.07
C SER A 6 -10.41 -2.20 -8.14
N PHE A 7 -10.80 -2.35 -6.86
CA PHE A 7 -10.62 -1.31 -5.84
C PHE A 7 -10.42 -1.95 -4.47
N ALA A 8 -9.18 -2.05 -4.02
CA ALA A 8 -8.91 -2.39 -2.62
C ALA A 8 -9.48 -1.26 -1.74
N PRO A 9 -10.42 -1.55 -0.81
CA PRO A 9 -11.00 -0.51 0.04
C PRO A 9 -9.93 0.14 0.92
N ILE A 10 -10.06 1.45 1.16
CA ILE A 10 -9.30 2.15 2.21
C ILE A 10 -9.52 1.38 3.50
N LEU A 11 -8.44 0.93 4.12
CA LEU A 11 -8.49 0.11 5.32
C LEU A 11 -8.65 1.00 6.54
N ASP A 12 -9.58 0.64 7.44
CA ASP A 12 -9.56 1.14 8.80
C ASP A 12 -8.33 0.63 9.56
N ARG A 13 -8.02 1.30 10.67
CA ARG A 13 -6.83 1.03 11.48
C ARG A 13 -6.74 -0.42 11.94
N THR A 14 -7.85 -1.01 12.36
CA THR A 14 -7.86 -2.39 12.89
C THR A 14 -7.55 -3.40 11.78
N ARG A 15 -8.19 -3.25 10.61
CA ARG A 15 -7.91 -4.11 9.45
C ARG A 15 -6.49 -3.92 8.92
N LEU A 16 -5.98 -2.68 8.92
CA LEU A 16 -4.60 -2.40 8.52
C LEU A 16 -3.60 -3.12 9.43
N ILE A 17 -3.77 -3.03 10.75
CA ILE A 17 -2.91 -3.70 11.73
C ILE A 17 -2.93 -5.22 11.51
N ALA A 18 -4.11 -5.81 11.31
CA ALA A 18 -4.22 -7.24 11.05
C ALA A 18 -3.47 -7.66 9.78
N ARG A 19 -3.62 -6.92 8.67
CA ARG A 19 -2.91 -7.21 7.41
C ARG A 19 -1.40 -7.04 7.55
N VAL A 20 -0.93 -6.00 8.26
CA VAL A 20 0.49 -5.78 8.53
C VAL A 20 1.05 -6.93 9.36
N ALA A 21 0.34 -7.37 10.40
CA ALA A 21 0.76 -8.51 11.23
C ALA A 21 0.91 -9.80 10.41
N ILE A 22 -0.08 -10.13 9.58
CA ILE A 22 -0.03 -11.31 8.69
C ILE A 22 1.18 -11.24 7.74
N ASN A 23 1.45 -10.07 7.14
CA ASN A 23 2.58 -9.94 6.22
C ASN A 23 3.93 -9.98 6.97
N ARG A 24 4.03 -9.45 8.18
CA ARG A 24 5.21 -9.60 9.05
C ARG A 24 5.49 -11.06 9.40
N GLN A 25 4.45 -11.82 9.77
CA GLN A 25 4.58 -13.26 10.05
C GLN A 25 5.07 -14.05 8.83
N ARG A 26 4.76 -13.58 7.61
CA ARG A 26 5.26 -14.14 6.36
C ARG A 26 6.67 -13.68 5.98
N GLY A 27 7.37 -12.94 6.86
CA GLY A 27 8.72 -12.44 6.63
C GLY A 27 8.83 -11.32 5.59
N LYS A 28 7.71 -10.70 5.19
CA LYS A 28 7.71 -9.65 4.18
C LYS A 28 8.26 -8.33 4.73
N LYS A 29 9.07 -7.65 3.92
CA LYS A 29 9.50 -6.27 4.20
C LYS A 29 8.35 -5.31 3.93
N ILE A 30 7.94 -4.59 4.97
CA ILE A 30 6.83 -3.64 4.90
C ILE A 30 7.38 -2.23 4.72
N VAL A 31 6.87 -1.52 3.73
CA VAL A 31 7.19 -0.12 3.43
C VAL A 31 5.95 0.72 3.72
N LEU A 32 6.14 1.86 4.37
CA LEU A 32 5.09 2.84 4.60
C LEU A 32 5.47 4.14 3.87
N THR A 33 4.48 4.74 3.22
CA THR A 33 4.60 6.07 2.65
C THR A 33 3.30 6.83 2.85
N ASN A 34 3.35 8.16 2.80
CA ASN A 34 2.16 9.00 2.85
C ASN A 34 2.12 10.00 1.69
N GLY A 35 0.97 10.61 1.44
CA GLY A 35 0.81 11.66 0.43
C GLY A 35 -0.63 12.14 0.31
N CYS A 36 -0.82 13.34 -0.22
CA CYS A 36 -2.15 13.87 -0.54
C CYS A 36 -2.68 13.25 -1.85
N PHE A 37 -1.78 12.97 -2.79
CA PHE A 37 -2.07 12.38 -4.10
C PHE A 37 -3.10 13.13 -4.97
N ASP A 38 -3.34 14.41 -4.69
CA ASP A 38 -4.20 15.29 -5.49
C ASP A 38 -3.63 15.50 -6.90
N PHE A 39 -4.52 15.61 -7.89
CA PHE A 39 -4.16 15.65 -9.32
C PHE A 39 -3.15 14.56 -9.71
N PHE A 40 -3.59 13.30 -9.65
CA PHE A 40 -2.79 12.13 -10.00
C PHE A 40 -2.05 12.30 -11.34
N HIS A 41 -0.74 12.48 -11.25
CA HIS A 41 0.15 12.59 -12.40
C HIS A 41 1.30 11.59 -12.30
N VAL A 42 2.11 11.50 -13.36
CA VAL A 42 3.22 10.53 -13.48
C VAL A 42 4.21 10.57 -12.30
N GLY A 43 4.33 11.71 -11.62
CA GLY A 43 5.18 11.85 -10.43
C GLY A 43 4.74 10.91 -9.29
N HIS A 44 3.44 10.86 -8.99
CA HIS A 44 2.89 9.95 -7.98
C HIS A 44 3.10 8.48 -8.34
N ILE A 45 2.95 8.13 -9.62
CA ILE A 45 3.21 6.76 -10.08
C ILE A 45 4.67 6.37 -9.85
N ARG A 46 5.62 7.22 -10.27
CA ARG A 46 7.06 6.97 -10.09
C ARG A 46 7.43 6.90 -8.61
N TYR A 47 6.84 7.77 -7.80
CA TYR A 47 7.03 7.77 -6.35
C TYR A 47 6.52 6.48 -5.70
N LEU A 48 5.29 6.08 -5.97
CA LEU A 48 4.70 4.85 -5.42
C LEU A 48 5.40 3.59 -5.92
N ALA A 49 5.82 3.56 -7.20
CA ALA A 49 6.60 2.48 -7.76
C ALA A 49 7.98 2.37 -7.07
N GLY A 50 8.65 3.51 -6.84
CA GLY A 50 9.90 3.56 -6.09
C GLY A 50 9.72 3.06 -4.66
N ALA A 51 8.70 3.52 -3.95
CA ALA A 51 8.38 3.06 -2.59
C ALA A 51 8.09 1.55 -2.57
N LYS A 52 7.33 1.04 -3.56
CA LYS A 52 7.04 -0.39 -3.69
C LYS A 52 8.30 -1.21 -3.96
N ALA A 53 9.26 -0.71 -4.72
CA ALA A 53 10.51 -1.42 -4.99
C ALA A 53 11.38 -1.65 -3.74
N LEU A 54 11.16 -0.89 -2.66
CA LEU A 54 11.91 -1.03 -1.42
C LEU A 54 11.46 -2.19 -0.53
N GLY A 55 10.36 -2.89 -0.86
CA GLY A 55 9.90 -4.05 -0.08
C GLY A 55 8.69 -4.77 -0.66
N ASP A 56 8.20 -5.76 0.07
CA ASP A 56 7.21 -6.72 -0.44
C ASP A 56 5.77 -6.27 -0.19
N TYR A 57 5.55 -5.35 0.74
CA TYR A 57 4.22 -4.85 1.10
C TYR A 57 4.24 -3.34 1.33
N LEU A 58 3.60 -2.59 0.43
CA LEU A 58 3.51 -1.13 0.53
C LEU A 58 2.18 -0.74 1.19
N VAL A 59 2.27 0.05 2.25
CA VAL A 59 1.15 0.75 2.88
C VAL A 59 1.24 2.21 2.47
N VAL A 60 0.14 2.75 1.95
CA VAL A 60 0.03 4.16 1.57
C VAL A 60 -1.00 4.83 2.47
N ALA A 61 -0.56 5.78 3.27
CA ALA A 61 -1.46 6.67 3.99
C ALA A 61 -1.84 7.84 3.08
N VAL A 62 -3.13 8.12 2.98
CA VAL A 62 -3.65 9.28 2.26
C VAL A 62 -4.08 10.32 3.31
N ASN A 63 -3.68 11.57 3.10
CA ASN A 63 -3.98 12.68 4.00
C ASN A 63 -5.40 13.22 3.81
#